data_AF-A0A7C1BY88-F1
#
_entry.id   AF-A0A7C1BY88-F1
#
_cell.length_a   1.000
_cell.length_b   1.000
_cell.length_c   1.000
_cell.angle_alpha   90.00
_cell.angle_beta   90.00
_cell.angle_gamma   90.00
#
_symmetry.space_group_name_H-M   'P 1'
#
loop_
_entity.id
_entity.type
_entity.pdbx_description
1 polymer ?
#
loop_
_entity_poly.entity_id
_entity_poly.type
_entity_poly.pdbx_seq_one_letter_code
_entity_poly.pdbx_strand_id
1 'polypeptide(L)'
;MAGLATSLGAGAATNSLEQMKDIDTIFLFGSNPTEAHPIVSLHLKKALFKGAKLVVGDPRKTWMAKRADVWLNLKPGTNIALLNGIINVILKNGWENKEFINNRTEGFKELKVKVKEYDLKKVEKITGVSKENIIEAARLYSHADKAMIVYGLGVTEHKSGTENAMAIANLALVCGHIGRPSTGIMALRGQNNVQGSSDLGPLPA
;
A
#
# COMPACT_ATOMS: atom_id res chain seq x y z
N MET A 1 6.23 8.28 -16.04
CA MET A 1 4.96 8.21 -15.29
C MET A 1 4.46 6.75 -15.30
N ALA A 2 5.13 5.81 -14.63
CA ALA A 2 5.04 4.40 -15.01
C ALA A 2 4.17 3.51 -14.10
N GLY A 3 4.29 3.59 -12.77
CA GLY A 3 3.67 2.59 -11.87
C GLY A 3 2.14 2.64 -11.79
N LEU A 4 1.60 3.54 -10.97
CA LEU A 4 0.14 3.66 -10.79
C LEU A 4 -0.60 4.00 -12.09
N ALA A 5 0.00 4.76 -13.00
CA ALA A 5 -0.62 5.09 -14.28
C ALA A 5 -0.87 3.84 -15.13
N THR A 6 0.05 2.86 -15.12
CA THR A 6 -0.16 1.57 -15.80
C THR A 6 -1.28 0.77 -15.14
N SER A 7 -1.38 0.77 -13.81
CA SER A 7 -2.37 -0.04 -13.09
C SER A 7 -3.77 0.59 -13.01
N LEU A 8 -3.87 1.92 -12.98
CA LEU A 8 -5.10 2.65 -12.65
C LEU A 8 -5.46 3.74 -13.67
N GLY A 9 -4.65 3.95 -14.71
CA GLY A 9 -4.83 5.01 -15.70
C GLY A 9 -4.36 6.40 -15.25
N ALA A 10 -4.03 6.60 -13.99
CA ALA A 10 -3.52 7.88 -13.46
C ALA A 10 -2.41 7.67 -12.41
N GLY A 11 -1.43 8.56 -12.39
CA GLY A 11 -0.31 8.55 -11.44
C GLY A 11 -0.55 9.34 -10.15
N ALA A 12 -1.67 10.07 -10.05
CA ALA A 12 -2.04 10.91 -8.92
C ALA A 12 -2.52 10.06 -7.72
N ALA A 13 -2.62 10.68 -6.55
CA ALA A 13 -3.29 10.06 -5.41
C ALA A 13 -4.77 9.80 -5.74
N THR A 14 -5.30 8.64 -5.36
CA THR A 14 -6.66 8.23 -5.77
C THR A 14 -7.76 8.95 -4.98
N ASN A 15 -7.43 9.50 -3.81
CA ASN A 15 -8.37 10.10 -2.88
C ASN A 15 -7.78 11.39 -2.28
N SER A 16 -8.63 12.19 -1.63
CA SER A 16 -8.23 13.45 -1.00
C SER A 16 -7.68 13.25 0.42
N LEU A 17 -6.79 14.15 0.87
CA LEU A 17 -6.28 14.18 2.25
C LEU A 17 -7.38 14.27 3.32
N GLU A 18 -8.48 14.96 3.03
CA GLU A 18 -9.58 15.14 3.99
C GLU A 18 -10.25 13.83 4.41
N GLN A 19 -10.28 12.85 3.50
CA GLN A 19 -10.88 11.53 3.72
C GLN A 19 -10.02 10.64 4.62
N MET A 20 -8.75 10.99 4.84
CA MET A 20 -7.83 10.16 5.62
C MET A 20 -8.22 10.01 7.10
N LYS A 21 -8.99 10.96 7.65
CA LYS A 21 -9.42 10.93 9.06
C LYS A 21 -10.52 9.90 9.36
N ASP A 22 -11.07 9.26 8.32
CA ASP A 22 -12.21 8.34 8.38
C ASP A 22 -11.85 6.95 7.82
N ILE A 23 -10.55 6.64 7.72
CA ILE A 23 -10.02 5.32 7.35
C ILE A 23 -10.15 4.35 8.54
N ASP A 24 -10.47 3.09 8.27
CA ASP A 24 -10.51 2.01 9.28
C ASP A 24 -9.18 1.26 9.38
N THR A 25 -8.47 1.06 8.26
CA THR A 25 -7.11 0.48 8.25
C THR A 25 -6.16 1.30 7.38
N ILE A 26 -5.09 1.80 8.01
CA ILE A 26 -3.99 2.48 7.35
C ILE A 26 -2.89 1.45 7.07
N PHE A 27 -2.52 1.30 5.80
CA PHE A 27 -1.35 0.53 5.38
C PHE A 27 -0.24 1.50 4.96
N LEU A 28 0.60 1.89 5.92
CA LEU A 28 1.70 2.83 5.70
C LEU A 28 2.95 2.07 5.22
N PHE A 29 3.38 2.29 3.98
CA PHE A 29 4.43 1.48 3.37
C PHE A 29 5.53 2.34 2.74
N GLY A 30 6.79 2.20 3.19
CA GLY A 30 7.92 2.96 2.66
C GLY A 30 7.76 4.48 2.80
N SER A 31 7.14 4.93 3.90
CA SER A 31 6.85 6.35 4.16
C SER A 31 6.96 6.70 5.64
N ASN A 32 7.48 7.89 5.93
CA ASN A 32 7.56 8.45 7.29
C ASN A 32 6.87 9.83 7.36
N PRO A 33 5.53 9.87 7.37
CA PRO A 33 4.78 11.12 7.31
C PRO A 33 4.96 11.98 8.57
N THR A 34 5.39 11.40 9.71
CA THR A 34 5.63 12.19 10.93
C THR A 34 6.74 13.22 10.74
N GLU A 35 7.72 12.91 9.89
CA GLU A 35 8.85 13.80 9.59
C GLU A 35 8.67 14.48 8.22
N ALA A 36 8.28 13.72 7.19
CA ALA A 36 8.22 14.23 5.82
C ALA A 36 6.92 14.98 5.49
N HIS A 37 5.81 14.66 6.16
CA HIS A 37 4.49 15.23 5.86
C HIS A 37 3.64 15.45 7.12
N PRO A 38 4.03 16.37 8.03
CA PRO A 38 3.41 16.48 9.36
C PRO A 38 1.89 16.68 9.36
N ILE A 39 1.35 17.38 8.35
CA ILE A 39 -0.11 17.56 8.19
C ILE A 39 -0.78 16.25 7.78
N VAL A 40 -0.19 15.47 6.86
CA VAL A 40 -0.67 14.11 6.54
C VAL A 40 -0.63 13.23 7.78
N SER A 41 0.46 13.29 8.57
CA SER A 41 0.57 12.58 9.85
C SER A 41 -0.56 12.96 10.82
N LEU A 42 -0.95 14.24 10.88
CA LEU A 42 -2.10 14.68 11.69
C LEU A 42 -3.41 14.02 11.25
N HIS A 43 -3.69 13.93 9.94
CA HIS A 43 -4.89 13.26 9.45
C HIS A 43 -4.89 11.76 9.77
N LEU A 44 -3.76 11.09 9.57
CA LEU A 44 -3.62 9.67 9.93
C LEU A 44 -3.81 9.45 11.43
N LYS A 45 -3.20 10.29 12.28
CA LYS A 45 -3.36 10.23 13.74
C LYS A 45 -4.81 10.45 14.18
N LYS A 46 -5.59 11.29 13.48
CA LYS A 46 -7.03 11.45 13.75
C LYS A 46 -7.81 10.16 13.50
N ALA A 47 -7.50 9.43 12.42
CA ALA A 47 -8.10 8.10 12.18
C ALA A 47 -7.68 7.10 13.27
N LEU A 48 -6.40 7.04 13.63
CA LEU A 48 -5.94 6.17 14.72
C LEU A 48 -6.63 6.48 16.06
N PHE A 49 -6.84 7.76 16.37
CA PHE A 49 -7.58 8.17 17.57
C PHE A 49 -9.05 7.70 17.57
N LYS A 50 -9.66 7.53 16.39
CA LYS A 50 -11.00 6.95 16.22
C LYS A 50 -11.03 5.41 16.24
N GLY A 51 -9.86 4.77 16.39
CA GLY A 51 -9.76 3.31 16.45
C GLY A 51 -9.29 2.64 15.16
N ALA A 52 -8.84 3.42 14.16
CA ALA A 52 -8.27 2.84 12.95
C ALA A 52 -7.04 1.98 13.26
N LYS A 53 -6.88 0.90 12.50
CA LYS A 53 -5.76 -0.02 12.57
C LYS A 53 -4.59 0.47 11.74
N LEU A 54 -3.37 0.18 12.20
CA LEU A 54 -2.14 0.63 11.59
C LEU A 54 -1.21 -0.54 11.27
N VAL A 55 -0.99 -0.74 9.97
CA VAL A 55 0.08 -1.60 9.45
C VAL A 55 1.20 -0.70 8.93
N VAL A 56 2.44 -0.95 9.34
CA VAL A 56 3.62 -0.19 8.89
C VAL A 56 4.65 -1.11 8.27
N GLY A 57 4.97 -0.91 7.00
CA GLY A 57 6.14 -1.49 6.34
C GLY A 57 7.28 -0.48 6.23
N ASP A 58 8.26 -0.58 7.11
CA ASP A 58 9.50 0.20 7.09
C ASP A 58 10.59 -0.63 7.77
N PRO A 59 11.82 -0.73 7.22
CA PRO A 59 12.95 -1.41 7.89
C PRO A 59 13.34 -0.75 9.22
N ARG A 60 12.94 0.50 9.44
CA ARG A 60 13.26 1.28 10.64
C ARG A 60 12.05 1.36 11.56
N LYS A 61 12.32 1.42 12.86
CA LYS A 61 11.30 1.61 13.90
C LYS A 61 10.92 3.09 14.04
N THR A 62 10.28 3.65 13.01
CA THR A 62 9.79 5.05 12.97
C THR A 62 8.75 5.34 14.06
N TRP A 63 8.36 6.62 14.22
CA TRP A 63 7.33 7.01 15.20
C TRP A 63 6.01 6.26 15.00
N MET A 64 5.59 6.08 13.74
CA MET A 64 4.38 5.34 13.37
C MET A 64 4.56 3.84 13.62
N ALA A 65 5.72 3.27 13.24
CA ALA A 65 6.02 1.85 13.46
C ALA A 65 5.97 1.46 14.95
N LYS A 66 6.40 2.34 15.86
CA LYS A 66 6.32 2.11 17.32
C LYS A 66 4.89 1.97 17.85
N ARG A 67 3.89 2.41 17.09
CA ARG A 67 2.46 2.45 17.46
C ARG A 67 1.60 1.60 16.52
N ALA A 68 2.22 0.87 15.61
CA ALA A 68 1.51 0.02 14.66
C ALA A 68 0.92 -1.20 15.35
N ASP A 69 -0.28 -1.61 14.96
CA ASP A 69 -0.81 -2.94 15.30
C ASP A 69 0.10 -4.02 14.67
N VAL A 70 0.62 -3.76 13.46
CA VAL A 70 1.60 -4.64 12.80
C VAL A 70 2.76 -3.82 12.24
N TRP A 71 3.97 -4.11 12.69
CA TRP A 71 5.20 -3.59 12.08
C TRP A 71 5.89 -4.66 11.23
N LEU A 72 5.81 -4.47 9.92
CA LEU A 72 6.48 -5.29 8.92
C LEU A 72 7.93 -4.77 8.76
N ASN A 73 8.82 -5.20 9.66
CA ASN A 73 10.25 -4.90 9.64
C ASN A 73 10.97 -5.68 8.52
N LEU A 74 10.70 -5.30 7.27
CA LEU A 74 11.25 -5.94 6.09
C LEU A 74 12.70 -5.54 5.84
N LYS A 75 13.50 -6.46 5.29
CA LYS A 75 14.82 -6.16 4.75
C LYS A 75 14.69 -5.17 3.58
N PRO A 76 15.55 -4.14 3.49
CA PRO A 76 15.51 -3.18 2.38
C PRO A 76 15.54 -3.88 1.00
N GLY A 77 14.71 -3.40 0.07
CA GLY A 77 14.63 -3.94 -1.29
C GLY A 77 13.75 -5.20 -1.45
N THR A 78 13.11 -5.69 -0.38
CA THR A 78 12.26 -6.90 -0.44
C THR A 78 10.76 -6.61 -0.57
N ASN A 79 10.41 -5.38 -0.98
CA ASN A 79 9.04 -4.86 -1.05
C ASN A 79 8.09 -5.77 -1.85
N ILE A 80 8.46 -6.14 -3.09
CA ILE A 80 7.62 -6.96 -3.98
C ILE A 80 7.35 -8.33 -3.36
N ALA A 81 8.37 -8.94 -2.73
CA ALA A 81 8.22 -10.25 -2.11
C ALA A 81 7.21 -10.20 -0.95
N LEU A 82 7.27 -9.14 -0.13
CA LEU A 82 6.33 -8.94 0.96
C LEU A 82 4.90 -8.70 0.44
N LEU A 83 4.72 -7.77 -0.51
CA LEU A 83 3.41 -7.44 -1.07
C LEU A 83 2.75 -8.64 -1.76
N ASN A 84 3.50 -9.40 -2.56
CA ASN A 84 3.00 -10.63 -3.18
C ASN A 84 2.69 -11.72 -2.13
N GLY A 85 3.47 -11.79 -1.04
CA GLY A 85 3.18 -12.67 0.09
C GLY A 85 1.86 -12.34 0.77
N ILE A 86 1.61 -11.05 1.03
CA ILE A 86 0.34 -10.56 1.60
C ILE A 86 -0.83 -10.90 0.66
N ILE A 87 -0.70 -10.62 -0.64
CA ILE A 87 -1.73 -10.97 -1.64
C ILE A 87 -1.97 -12.49 -1.66
N ASN A 88 -0.92 -13.32 -1.65
CA ASN A 88 -1.05 -14.77 -1.62
C ASN A 88 -1.83 -15.26 -0.39
N VAL A 89 -1.59 -14.66 0.79
CA VAL A 89 -2.38 -14.98 2.00
C VAL A 89 -3.84 -14.62 1.81
N ILE A 90 -4.15 -13.43 1.28
CA ILE A 90 -5.54 -12.99 1.02
C ILE A 90 -6.23 -13.99 0.09
N LEU A 91 -5.61 -14.34 -1.04
CA LEU A 91 -6.18 -15.26 -2.02
C LEU A 91 -6.33 -16.70 -1.51
N LYS A 92 -5.41 -17.17 -0.65
CA LYS A 92 -5.49 -18.52 -0.07
C LYS A 92 -6.64 -18.66 0.92
N ASN A 93 -6.98 -17.58 1.61
CA ASN A 93 -8.07 -17.57 2.59
C ASN A 93 -9.41 -17.13 1.99
N GLY A 94 -9.46 -16.76 0.71
CA GLY A 94 -10.68 -16.28 0.06
C GLY A 94 -11.13 -14.90 0.55
N TRP A 95 -10.19 -14.08 1.05
CA TRP A 95 -10.45 -12.75 1.60
C TRP A 95 -10.49 -11.64 0.53
N GLU A 96 -10.31 -11.99 -0.74
CA GLU A 96 -10.38 -11.04 -1.84
C GLU A 96 -11.81 -10.56 -2.15
N ASN A 97 -11.93 -9.35 -2.69
CA ASN A 97 -13.20 -8.84 -3.18
C ASN A 97 -13.47 -9.38 -4.59
N LYS A 98 -14.09 -10.56 -4.67
CA LYS A 98 -14.36 -11.27 -5.93
C LYS A 98 -15.22 -10.48 -6.90
N GLU A 99 -16.23 -9.77 -6.40
CA GLU A 99 -17.13 -8.96 -7.23
C GLU A 99 -16.37 -7.78 -7.86
N PHE A 100 -15.58 -7.06 -7.07
CA PHE A 100 -14.75 -5.97 -7.57
C PHE A 100 -13.74 -6.48 -8.60
N ILE A 101 -13.05 -7.58 -8.31
CA ILE A 101 -12.09 -8.19 -9.23
C ILE A 101 -12.74 -8.52 -10.58
N ASN A 102 -13.89 -9.18 -10.56
CA ASN A 102 -14.57 -9.59 -11.80
C ASN A 102 -15.06 -8.40 -12.63
N ASN A 103 -15.47 -7.30 -11.98
CA ASN A 103 -16.14 -6.19 -12.66
C ASN A 103 -15.22 -5.01 -12.99
N ARG A 104 -14.07 -4.88 -12.31
CA ARG A 104 -13.23 -3.66 -12.33
C ARG A 104 -11.75 -3.93 -12.55
N THR A 105 -11.34 -5.18 -12.80
CA THR A 105 -9.92 -5.53 -12.97
C THR A 105 -9.68 -6.44 -14.17
N GLU A 106 -8.44 -6.45 -14.64
CA GLU A 106 -7.90 -7.38 -15.64
C GLU A 106 -6.61 -8.02 -15.11
N GLY A 107 -6.12 -9.08 -15.75
CA GLY A 107 -4.85 -9.73 -15.37
C GLY A 107 -4.88 -10.52 -14.05
N PHE A 108 -6.06 -10.73 -13.45
CA PHE A 108 -6.17 -11.40 -12.14
C PHE A 108 -5.72 -12.86 -12.17
N LYS A 109 -5.94 -13.58 -13.28
CA LYS A 109 -5.57 -15.00 -13.40
C LYS A 109 -4.04 -15.15 -13.34
N GLU A 110 -3.34 -14.27 -14.05
CA GLU A 110 -1.88 -14.17 -14.11
C GLU A 110 -1.32 -13.80 -12.75
N LEU A 111 -1.91 -12.79 -12.09
CA LEU A 111 -1.54 -12.41 -10.72
C LEU A 111 -1.70 -13.59 -9.75
N LYS A 112 -2.84 -14.28 -9.79
CA LYS A 112 -3.15 -15.43 -8.92
C LYS A 112 -2.16 -16.57 -9.11
N VAL A 113 -1.68 -16.81 -10.33
CA VAL A 113 -0.61 -17.78 -10.58
C VAL A 113 0.71 -17.28 -9.99
N LYS A 114 1.07 -16.02 -10.25
CA LYS A 114 2.36 -15.46 -9.85
C LYS A 114 2.55 -15.40 -8.34
N VAL A 115 1.53 -14.98 -7.59
CA VAL A 115 1.65 -14.83 -6.12
C VAL A 115 1.75 -16.17 -5.40
N LYS A 116 1.34 -17.30 -6.01
CA LYS A 116 1.54 -18.63 -5.43
C LYS A 116 3.02 -18.95 -5.23
N GLU A 117 3.91 -18.40 -6.06
CA GLU A 117 5.37 -18.53 -5.91
C GLU A 117 5.92 -17.86 -4.64
N TYR A 118 5.11 -17.06 -3.93
CA TYR A 118 5.46 -16.32 -2.73
C TYR A 118 4.71 -16.88 -1.51
N ASP A 119 4.95 -18.16 -1.20
CA ASP A 119 4.44 -18.75 0.05
C ASP A 119 5.09 -18.11 1.29
N LEU A 120 4.44 -18.24 2.44
CA LEU A 120 4.88 -17.63 3.69
C LEU A 120 6.31 -18.04 4.12
N LYS A 121 6.74 -19.29 3.87
CA LYS A 121 8.11 -19.72 4.24
C LYS A 121 9.14 -18.99 3.37
N LYS A 122 8.88 -18.88 2.07
CA LYS A 122 9.76 -18.17 1.14
C LYS A 122 9.78 -16.67 1.44
N VAL A 123 8.61 -16.07 1.67
CA VAL A 123 8.49 -14.62 1.95
C VAL A 123 9.18 -14.26 3.26
N GLU A 124 9.00 -15.04 4.32
CA GLU A 124 9.71 -14.83 5.59
C GLU A 124 11.23 -14.92 5.41
N LYS A 125 11.73 -15.91 4.65
CA LYS A 125 13.17 -16.05 4.35
C LYS A 125 13.72 -14.82 3.62
N ILE A 126 13.02 -14.35 2.59
CA ILE A 126 13.44 -13.19 1.77
C ILE A 126 13.37 -11.90 2.58
N THR A 127 12.23 -11.64 3.20
CA THR A 127 11.92 -10.32 3.80
C THR A 127 12.40 -10.20 5.24
N GLY A 128 12.55 -11.30 5.97
CA GLY A 128 12.79 -11.29 7.42
C GLY A 128 11.54 -10.98 8.26
N VAL A 129 10.38 -10.78 7.64
CA VAL A 129 9.11 -10.54 8.35
C VAL A 129 8.50 -11.89 8.73
N SER A 130 8.07 -12.03 9.99
CA SER A 130 7.47 -13.27 10.47
C SER A 130 6.16 -13.59 9.75
N LYS A 131 5.83 -14.87 9.64
CA LYS A 131 4.58 -15.32 9.00
C LYS A 131 3.35 -14.73 9.66
N GLU A 132 3.37 -14.62 10.99
CA GLU A 132 2.26 -14.12 11.80
C GLU A 132 1.96 -12.66 11.47
N ASN A 133 3.00 -11.83 11.34
CA ASN A 133 2.84 -10.42 10.96
C ASN A 133 2.34 -10.28 9.51
N ILE A 134 2.79 -11.14 8.59
CA ILE A 134 2.30 -11.14 7.20
C ILE A 134 0.81 -11.50 7.16
N ILE A 135 0.40 -12.53 7.90
CA ILE A 135 -1.01 -12.96 7.99
C ILE A 135 -1.86 -11.87 8.63
N GLU A 136 -1.40 -11.27 9.72
CA GLU A 136 -2.16 -10.24 10.42
C GLU A 136 -2.30 -8.97 9.59
N ALA A 137 -1.24 -8.53 8.89
CA ALA A 137 -1.32 -7.43 7.93
C ALA A 137 -2.32 -7.72 6.80
N ALA A 138 -2.30 -8.93 6.24
CA ALA A 138 -3.25 -9.38 5.23
C ALA A 138 -4.69 -9.33 5.76
N ARG A 139 -4.92 -9.82 6.98
CA ARG A 139 -6.23 -9.84 7.62
C ARG A 139 -6.75 -8.43 7.88
N LEU A 140 -5.96 -7.58 8.53
CA LEU A 140 -6.34 -6.20 8.87
C LEU A 140 -6.67 -5.36 7.62
N TYR A 141 -5.91 -5.54 6.54
CA TYR A 141 -6.11 -4.79 5.31
C TYR A 141 -7.33 -5.29 4.50
N SER A 142 -7.47 -6.61 4.35
CA SER A 142 -8.58 -7.21 3.57
C SER A 142 -9.94 -7.07 4.23
N HIS A 143 -10.02 -7.10 5.56
CA HIS A 143 -11.29 -7.08 6.30
C HIS A 143 -11.80 -5.67 6.64
N ALA A 144 -10.98 -4.64 6.47
CA ALA A 144 -11.43 -3.27 6.69
C ALA A 144 -12.45 -2.87 5.62
N ASP A 145 -13.50 -2.13 6.00
CA ASP A 145 -14.40 -1.51 5.03
C ASP A 145 -13.67 -0.36 4.32
N LYS A 146 -12.98 0.49 5.09
CA LYS A 146 -12.18 1.59 4.54
C LYS A 146 -10.70 1.37 4.78
N ALA A 147 -9.98 0.84 3.78
CA ALA A 147 -8.52 0.72 3.86
C ALA A 147 -7.81 1.60 2.82
N MET A 148 -6.71 2.19 3.23
CA MET A 148 -5.90 3.05 2.37
C MET A 148 -4.42 2.72 2.51
N ILE A 149 -3.74 2.57 1.37
CA ILE A 149 -2.29 2.45 1.32
C ILE A 149 -1.69 3.85 1.22
N VAL A 150 -0.78 4.19 2.12
CA VAL A 150 -0.05 5.46 2.10
C VAL A 150 1.43 5.14 1.87
N TYR A 151 2.01 5.63 0.78
CA TYR A 151 3.40 5.35 0.46
C TYR A 151 4.17 6.59 -0.01
N GLY A 152 5.50 6.51 0.03
CA GLY A 152 6.39 7.60 -0.35
C GLY A 152 7.63 7.09 -1.08
N LEU A 153 8.74 7.83 -0.93
CA LEU A 153 9.99 7.56 -1.67
C LEU A 153 10.63 6.20 -1.33
N GLY A 154 10.36 5.64 -0.16
CA GLY A 154 10.82 4.29 0.22
C GLY A 154 10.21 3.15 -0.62
N VAL A 155 9.33 3.48 -1.56
CA VAL A 155 8.81 2.56 -2.58
C VAL A 155 9.40 2.86 -3.96
N THR A 156 9.55 4.14 -4.30
CA THR A 156 9.81 4.57 -5.69
C THR A 156 11.29 4.76 -6.02
N GLU A 157 12.16 4.98 -5.04
CA GLU A 157 13.60 5.21 -5.26
C GLU A 157 14.42 3.89 -5.26
N HIS A 158 13.75 2.80 -5.64
CA HIS A 158 14.36 1.50 -5.88
C HIS A 158 14.49 1.26 -7.39
N LYS A 159 15.44 0.40 -7.80
CA LYS A 159 15.51 -0.11 -9.18
C LYS A 159 14.18 -0.68 -9.66
N SER A 160 13.40 -1.27 -8.75
CA SER A 160 12.09 -1.85 -9.01
C SER A 160 10.93 -0.94 -8.55
N GLY A 161 11.12 0.39 -8.55
CA GLY A 161 10.15 1.34 -8.00
C GLY A 161 8.80 1.33 -8.72
N THR A 162 8.81 1.14 -10.04
CA THR A 162 7.60 0.98 -10.86
C THR A 162 6.82 -0.25 -10.44
N GLU A 163 7.51 -1.39 -10.34
CA GLU A 163 6.92 -2.67 -9.97
C GLU A 163 6.44 -2.68 -8.52
N ASN A 164 7.12 -1.97 -7.62
CA ASN A 164 6.64 -1.78 -6.25
C ASN A 164 5.30 -1.04 -6.23
N ALA A 165 5.17 0.03 -7.01
CA ALA A 165 3.91 0.79 -7.12
C ALA A 165 2.79 -0.06 -7.75
N MET A 166 3.11 -0.88 -8.76
CA MET A 166 2.15 -1.84 -9.34
C MET A 166 1.74 -2.92 -8.33
N ALA A 167 2.66 -3.43 -7.52
CA ALA A 167 2.34 -4.41 -6.47
C ALA A 167 1.43 -3.80 -5.37
N ILE A 168 1.64 -2.54 -5.03
CA ILE A 168 0.74 -1.76 -4.16
C ILE A 168 -0.65 -1.64 -4.79
N ALA A 169 -0.72 -1.30 -6.08
CA ALA A 169 -1.99 -1.21 -6.80
C ALA A 169 -2.71 -2.57 -6.82
N ASN A 170 -2.01 -3.67 -7.11
CA ASN A 170 -2.57 -5.02 -7.09
C ASN A 170 -3.16 -5.38 -5.72
N LEU A 171 -2.47 -5.05 -4.62
CA LEU A 171 -2.99 -5.29 -3.27
C LEU A 171 -4.31 -4.53 -3.02
N ALA A 172 -4.38 -3.25 -3.42
CA ALA A 172 -5.59 -2.46 -3.29
C ALA A 172 -6.74 -2.98 -4.17
N LEU A 173 -6.44 -3.36 -5.42
CA LEU A 173 -7.42 -3.91 -6.37
C LEU A 173 -7.98 -5.26 -5.92
N VAL A 174 -7.12 -6.16 -5.42
CA VAL A 174 -7.54 -7.47 -4.89
C VAL A 174 -8.53 -7.33 -3.72
N CYS A 175 -8.42 -6.27 -2.93
CA CYS A 175 -9.32 -6.01 -1.81
C CYS A 175 -10.50 -5.08 -2.17
N GLY A 176 -10.55 -4.55 -3.40
CA GLY A 176 -11.60 -3.60 -3.82
C GLY A 176 -11.50 -2.22 -3.13
N HIS A 177 -10.31 -1.82 -2.69
CA HIS A 177 -10.09 -0.55 -1.98
C HIS A 177 -9.85 0.64 -2.91
N ILE A 178 -10.39 0.62 -4.14
CA ILE A 178 -10.24 1.71 -5.12
C ILE A 178 -11.62 2.22 -5.55
N GLY A 179 -11.75 3.54 -5.71
CA GLY A 179 -12.98 4.17 -6.23
C GLY A 179 -14.07 4.41 -5.18
N ARG A 180 -13.74 4.34 -3.89
CA ARG A 180 -14.65 4.57 -2.77
C ARG A 180 -14.13 5.66 -1.83
N PRO A 181 -15.00 6.37 -1.08
CA PRO A 181 -14.57 7.32 -0.06
C PRO A 181 -13.71 6.64 1.03
N SER A 182 -12.64 7.32 1.45
CA SER A 182 -11.74 6.87 2.53
C SER A 182 -11.06 5.51 2.29
N THR A 183 -10.99 5.08 1.03
CA THR A 183 -10.12 3.98 0.59
C THR A 183 -8.96 4.52 -0.24
N GLY A 184 -8.19 3.66 -0.90
CA GLY A 184 -7.37 4.05 -2.04
C GLY A 184 -5.88 3.99 -1.80
N ILE A 185 -5.14 4.71 -2.65
CA ILE A 185 -3.69 4.77 -2.64
C ILE A 185 -3.26 6.23 -2.62
N MET A 186 -2.56 6.60 -1.56
CA MET A 186 -1.98 7.92 -1.35
C MET A 186 -0.49 7.87 -1.60
N ALA A 187 -0.11 8.15 -2.85
CA ALA A 187 1.27 8.36 -3.26
C ALA A 187 1.73 9.75 -2.80
N LEU A 188 2.36 9.83 -1.61
CA LEU A 188 2.81 11.09 -1.04
C LEU A 188 3.93 11.69 -1.89
N ARG A 189 3.65 12.89 -2.40
CA ARG A 189 4.60 13.68 -3.18
C ARG A 189 5.54 14.46 -2.26
N GLY A 190 6.80 14.64 -2.68
CA GLY A 190 7.83 15.28 -1.86
C GLY A 190 7.73 16.80 -1.81
N GLN A 191 7.73 17.45 -2.97
CA GLN A 191 7.78 18.92 -3.08
C GLN A 191 6.37 19.53 -3.14
N ASN A 192 6.25 20.79 -2.69
CA ASN A 192 4.97 21.51 -2.58
C ASN A 192 4.14 21.53 -3.88
N ASN A 193 4.79 21.60 -5.04
CA ASN A 193 4.14 21.75 -6.34
C ASN A 193 4.64 20.73 -7.37
N VAL A 194 5.18 19.57 -6.95
CA VAL A 194 5.58 18.54 -7.94
C VAL A 194 4.36 17.96 -8.67
N GLN A 195 3.19 17.94 -8.02
CA GLN A 195 1.94 17.56 -8.68
C GLN A 195 1.55 18.60 -9.73
N GLY A 196 1.40 19.87 -9.35
CA GLY A 196 1.05 20.93 -10.28
C GLY A 196 2.08 21.14 -11.40
N SER A 197 3.37 20.94 -11.10
CA SER A 197 4.41 20.88 -12.12
C SER A 197 4.14 19.75 -13.11
N SER A 198 3.90 18.51 -12.65
CA SER A 198 3.56 17.39 -13.54
C SER A 198 2.30 17.66 -14.37
N ASP A 199 1.31 18.33 -13.81
CA ASP A 199 0.05 18.69 -14.48
C ASP A 199 0.27 19.69 -15.63
N LEU A 200 1.33 20.50 -15.58
CA LEU A 200 1.72 21.44 -16.65
C LEU A 200 2.56 20.79 -17.76
N GLY A 201 2.94 19.52 -17.62
CA GLY A 201 3.69 18.76 -18.64
C GLY A 201 5.17 19.12 -18.89
N PRO A 202 5.99 19.57 -17.93
CA PRO A 202 7.43 19.76 -18.10
C PRO A 202 8.19 18.42 -18.07
N LEU A 203 7.56 17.36 -18.59
CA LEU A 203 8.12 16.02 -18.67
C LEU A 203 8.60 15.78 -20.10
N PRO A 204 9.79 15.17 -20.30
CA PRO A 204 10.23 14.80 -21.63
C PRO A 204 9.23 13.85 -22.29
N ALA A 205 9.07 14.01 -23.61
CA ALA A 205 8.21 13.17 -24.45
C ALA A 205 8.67 11.70 -24.45
#